data_AF-A0A062UEI0-F1
#
_entry.id   AF-A0A062UEI0-F1
#
_cell.length_a   1.000
_cell.length_b   1.000
_cell.length_c   1.000
_cell.angle_alpha   90.00
_cell.angle_beta   90.00
_cell.angle_gamma   90.00
#
_symmetry.space_group_name_H-M   'P 1'
#
loop_
_entity.id
_entity.type
_entity.pdbx_description
1 polymer ?
#
loop_
_entity_poly.entity_id
_entity_poly.type
_entity_poly.pdbx_seq_one_letter_code
_entity_poly.pdbx_strand_id
1 'polypeptide(L)'
;MKNTTIPLIGVSCLLLAGCTGSYSKMRDAVNQAPDWYETRRAEIRGEGYPKLVEVPTIAEDDLPGKTLPASAERVNELTAAFAANARAELPANGPAEIAAVGAEIRQQFAGLDLSSNFLTDAEITAIRESFNVPRVTQGLKGQR
;
A
#
# COMPACT_ATOMS: atom_id res chain seq x y z
N MET A 1 69.00 15.47 -27.33
CA MET A 1 68.18 15.40 -26.11
C MET A 1 67.21 16.57 -26.15
N LYS A 2 65.92 16.34 -26.39
CA LYS A 2 64.88 17.38 -26.39
C LYS A 2 63.93 17.11 -25.21
N ASN A 3 63.70 18.13 -24.42
CA ASN A 3 63.23 18.09 -23.03
C ASN A 3 61.73 17.79 -22.91
N THR A 4 61.30 16.56 -23.21
CA THR A 4 59.90 16.11 -23.11
C THR A 4 59.44 15.82 -21.67
N THR A 5 60.35 15.81 -20.69
CA THR A 5 60.02 15.57 -19.28
C THR A 5 59.33 16.77 -18.60
N ILE A 6 59.64 17.99 -19.05
CA ILE A 6 59.08 19.24 -18.49
C ILE A 6 57.58 19.40 -18.78
N PRO A 7 57.05 19.16 -20.00
CA PRO A 7 55.60 19.28 -20.25
C PRO A 7 54.78 18.20 -19.53
N LEU A 8 55.33 17.00 -19.30
CA LEU A 8 54.59 15.87 -18.71
C LEU A 8 54.40 16.02 -17.18
N ILE A 9 55.41 16.59 -16.50
CA ILE A 9 55.29 16.98 -15.08
C ILE A 9 54.36 18.20 -14.94
N GLY A 10 54.46 19.18 -15.84
CA GLY A 10 53.59 20.36 -15.82
C GLY A 10 52.10 20.05 -15.95
N VAL A 11 51.73 19.15 -16.88
CA VAL A 11 50.34 18.69 -17.06
C VAL A 11 49.82 17.91 -15.85
N SER A 12 50.65 17.07 -15.23
CA SER A 12 50.28 16.31 -14.03
C SER A 12 50.08 17.21 -12.80
N CYS A 13 50.90 18.25 -12.64
CA CYS A 13 50.72 19.25 -11.58
C CYS A 13 49.48 20.13 -11.79
N LEU A 14 49.11 20.43 -13.04
CA LEU A 14 47.87 21.16 -13.36
C LEU A 14 46.61 20.36 -13.02
N LEU A 15 46.62 19.04 -13.23
CA LEU A 15 45.51 18.14 -12.86
C LEU A 15 45.34 18.04 -11.33
N LEU A 16 46.44 17.96 -10.57
CA LEU A 16 46.40 17.94 -9.10
C LEU A 16 45.88 19.25 -8.49
N ALA A 17 46.22 20.40 -9.09
CA ALA A 17 45.70 21.71 -8.67
C ALA A 17 44.19 21.87 -8.95
N GLY A 18 43.67 21.24 -10.01
CA GLY A 18 42.22 21.20 -10.30
C GLY A 18 41.42 20.36 -9.29
N CYS A 19 42.01 19.29 -8.76
CA CYS A 19 41.37 18.43 -7.76
C CYS A 19 41.31 19.08 -6.37
N THR A 20 42.35 19.80 -5.93
CA THR A 20 42.34 20.51 -4.64
C THR A 20 41.34 21.67 -4.62
N GLY A 21 41.18 22.40 -5.72
CA GLY A 21 40.18 23.47 -5.84
C GLY A 21 38.72 22.98 -5.83
N SER A 22 38.49 21.73 -6.27
CA SER A 22 37.16 21.11 -6.20
C SER A 22 36.84 20.64 -4.79
N TYR A 23 37.83 20.10 -4.08
CA TYR A 23 37.67 19.67 -2.69
C TYR A 23 37.49 20.85 -1.73
N SER A 24 38.22 21.97 -1.93
CA SER A 24 38.02 23.19 -1.14
C SER A 24 36.64 23.80 -1.39
N LYS A 25 36.20 23.89 -2.65
CA LYS A 25 34.83 24.34 -2.98
C LYS A 25 33.74 23.45 -2.38
N MET A 26 33.95 22.13 -2.36
CA MET A 26 33.03 21.21 -1.71
C MET A 26 32.99 21.43 -0.19
N ARG A 27 34.15 21.61 0.44
CA ARG A 27 34.25 21.93 1.88
C ARG A 27 33.60 23.27 2.22
N ASP A 28 33.83 24.29 1.41
CA ASP A 28 33.23 25.60 1.58
C ASP A 28 31.71 25.54 1.38
N ALA A 29 31.23 24.79 0.40
CA ALA A 29 29.80 24.56 0.18
C ALA A 29 29.14 23.79 1.34
N VAL A 30 29.87 22.87 1.98
CA VAL A 30 29.41 22.17 3.19
C VAL A 30 29.44 23.09 4.41
N ASN A 31 30.47 23.93 4.56
CA ASN A 31 30.60 24.88 5.66
C ASN A 31 29.61 26.06 5.54
N GLN A 32 29.16 26.36 4.32
CA GLN A 32 28.12 27.35 4.02
C GLN A 32 26.74 26.70 3.85
N ALA A 33 26.61 25.39 4.08
CA ALA A 33 25.34 24.71 3.96
C ALA A 33 24.38 25.20 5.05
N PRO A 34 23.12 25.53 4.71
CA PRO A 34 22.16 25.94 5.72
C PRO A 34 21.80 24.76 6.65
N ASP A 35 21.29 25.07 7.85
CA ASP A 35 21.02 24.10 8.93
C ASP A 35 20.10 22.92 8.52
N TRP A 36 19.25 23.11 7.51
CA TRP A 36 18.41 22.04 6.96
C TRP A 36 19.24 20.90 6.34
N TYR A 37 20.46 21.17 5.89
CA TYR A 37 21.35 20.18 5.27
C TYR A 37 21.87 19.14 6.27
N GLU A 38 22.26 19.58 7.47
CA GLU A 38 22.66 18.68 8.56
C GLU A 38 21.47 17.85 9.05
N THR A 39 20.30 18.48 9.18
CA THR A 39 19.04 17.82 9.53
C THR A 39 18.71 16.71 8.52
N ARG A 40 18.78 17.01 7.22
CA ARG A 40 18.58 16.03 6.15
C ARG A 40 19.60 14.90 6.16
N ARG A 41 20.85 15.18 6.53
CA ARG A 41 21.90 14.16 6.63
C ARG A 41 21.63 13.16 7.76
N ALA A 42 21.15 13.64 8.91
CA ALA A 42 20.74 12.81 10.03
C ALA A 42 19.51 11.94 9.67
N GLU A 43 18.53 12.54 8.98
CA GLU A 43 17.35 11.81 8.48
C GLU A 43 17.72 10.67 7.51
N ILE A 44 18.57 10.95 6.52
CA ILE A 44 18.98 9.96 5.51
C ILE A 44 19.79 8.82 6.14
N ARG A 45 20.58 9.10 7.17
CA ARG A 45 21.34 8.09 7.91
C ARG A 45 20.45 7.25 8.84
N GLY A 46 19.18 7.61 8.99
CA GLY A 46 18.25 6.92 9.88
C GLY A 46 18.55 7.16 11.36
N GLU A 47 19.35 8.19 11.69
CA GLU A 47 19.67 8.51 13.08
C GLU A 47 18.42 9.03 13.80
N GLY A 48 18.04 8.40 14.91
CA GLY A 48 16.90 8.82 15.72
C GLY A 48 15.53 8.25 15.28
N TYR A 49 15.45 7.52 14.16
CA TYR A 49 14.24 6.74 13.87
C TYR A 49 14.15 5.56 14.83
N PRO A 50 12.96 5.31 15.42
CA PRO A 50 12.77 4.09 16.19
C PRO A 50 13.05 2.90 15.28
N LYS A 51 13.77 1.91 15.79
CA LYS A 51 13.87 0.62 15.10
C LYS A 51 12.45 0.09 14.97
N LEU A 52 11.89 0.14 13.77
CA LEU A 52 10.64 -0.54 13.47
C LEU A 52 10.87 -1.99 13.84
N VAL A 53 10.00 -2.50 14.71
CA VAL A 53 10.04 -3.84 15.30
C VAL A 53 10.61 -4.85 14.30
N GLU A 54 11.61 -5.62 14.72
CA GLU A 54 12.16 -6.71 13.91
C GLU A 54 11.00 -7.59 13.45
N VAL A 55 10.69 -7.52 12.15
CA VAL A 55 9.63 -8.34 11.58
C VAL A 55 10.05 -9.79 11.79
N PRO A 56 9.31 -10.59 12.56
CA PRO A 56 9.71 -11.95 12.85
C PRO A 56 9.81 -12.70 11.52
N THR A 57 10.96 -13.33 11.30
CA THR A 57 11.15 -14.19 10.13
C THR A 57 10.30 -15.43 10.34
N ILE A 58 9.32 -15.65 9.46
CA ILE A 58 8.46 -16.84 9.50
C ILE A 58 9.35 -18.05 9.19
N ALA A 59 9.32 -19.07 10.05
CA ALA A 59 10.04 -20.31 9.79
C ALA A 59 9.55 -20.92 8.47
N GLU A 60 10.43 -21.60 7.73
CA GLU A 60 10.05 -22.26 6.49
C GLU A 60 8.88 -23.23 6.70
N ASP A 61 8.75 -23.78 7.91
CA ASP A 61 7.66 -24.66 8.35
C ASP A 61 6.31 -24.00 8.63
N ASP A 62 6.31 -22.67 8.83
CA ASP A 62 5.11 -21.87 9.11
C ASP A 62 4.69 -20.99 7.93
N LEU A 63 5.31 -21.17 6.76
CA LEU A 63 4.95 -20.41 5.57
C LEU A 63 3.47 -20.66 5.19
N PRO A 64 2.68 -19.59 5.00
CA PRO A 64 1.31 -19.71 4.52
C PRO A 64 1.25 -20.47 3.19
N GLY A 65 0.27 -21.37 3.04
CA GLY A 65 0.01 -22.06 1.77
C GLY A 65 0.56 -23.48 1.65
N LYS A 66 1.20 -24.04 2.69
CA LYS A 66 1.64 -25.45 2.72
C LYS A 66 0.52 -26.46 2.50
N THR A 67 -0.70 -26.12 2.89
CA THR A 67 -1.88 -26.98 2.70
C THR A 67 -2.53 -26.80 1.33
N LEU A 68 -2.05 -25.89 0.48
CA LEU A 68 -2.63 -25.63 -0.83
C LEU A 68 -2.61 -26.87 -1.75
N PRO A 69 -1.53 -27.67 -1.85
CA PRO A 69 -1.53 -28.86 -2.69
C PRO A 69 -2.58 -29.89 -2.25
N ALA A 70 -2.66 -30.20 -0.95
CA ALA A 70 -3.67 -31.08 -0.39
C ALA A 70 -5.10 -30.53 -0.58
N SER A 71 -5.28 -29.21 -0.57
CA SER A 71 -6.57 -28.59 -0.87
C SER A 71 -6.94 -28.69 -2.34
N ALA A 72 -5.96 -28.62 -3.25
CA ALA A 72 -6.18 -28.74 -4.69
C ALA A 72 -6.60 -30.16 -5.08
N GLU A 73 -5.97 -31.19 -4.50
CA GLU A 73 -6.35 -32.59 -4.69
C GLU A 73 -7.79 -32.83 -4.24
N ARG A 74 -8.15 -32.35 -3.05
CA ARG A 74 -9.53 -32.43 -2.54
C ARG A 74 -10.53 -31.72 -3.45
N VAL A 75 -10.19 -30.54 -3.96
CA VAL A 75 -11.04 -29.78 -4.89
C VAL A 75 -11.26 -30.57 -6.19
N ASN A 76 -10.21 -31.21 -6.72
CA ASN A 76 -10.32 -32.02 -7.92
C ASN A 76 -11.23 -33.24 -7.72
N GLU A 77 -11.09 -33.95 -6.60
CA GLU A 77 -11.97 -35.07 -6.23
C GLU A 77 -13.43 -34.63 -6.12
N LEU A 78 -13.70 -33.52 -5.43
CA LEU A 78 -15.04 -32.98 -5.27
C LEU A 78 -15.62 -32.50 -6.60
N THR A 79 -14.80 -31.91 -7.48
CA THR A 79 -15.22 -31.47 -8.81
C THR A 79 -15.60 -32.66 -9.68
N ALA A 80 -14.82 -33.75 -9.64
CA ALA A 80 -15.13 -34.98 -10.35
C ALA A 80 -16.42 -35.63 -9.83
N ALA A 81 -16.59 -35.68 -8.50
CA ALA A 81 -17.80 -36.20 -7.86
C ALA A 81 -19.04 -35.35 -8.19
N PHE A 82 -18.88 -34.03 -8.26
CA PHE A 82 -19.95 -33.11 -8.67
C PHE A 82 -20.34 -33.33 -10.13
N ALA A 83 -19.37 -33.37 -11.05
CA ALA A 83 -19.62 -33.54 -12.48
C ALA A 83 -20.29 -34.88 -12.83
N ALA A 84 -20.02 -35.94 -12.05
CA ALA A 84 -20.65 -37.24 -12.23
C ALA A 84 -22.07 -37.35 -11.63
N ASN A 85 -22.54 -36.32 -10.92
CA ASN A 85 -23.82 -36.36 -10.23
C ASN A 85 -24.97 -35.97 -11.17
N ALA A 86 -26.00 -36.81 -11.28
CA ALA A 86 -27.19 -36.51 -12.07
C ALA A 86 -27.91 -35.21 -11.67
N ARG A 87 -27.74 -34.75 -10.42
CA ARG A 87 -28.29 -33.45 -9.95
C ARG A 87 -27.46 -32.24 -10.38
N ALA A 88 -26.24 -32.47 -10.86
CA ALA A 88 -25.37 -31.41 -11.38
C ALA A 88 -25.60 -31.16 -12.88
N GLU A 89 -26.42 -31.98 -13.54
CA GLU A 89 -26.86 -31.70 -14.90
C GLU A 89 -27.64 -30.38 -14.94
N LEU A 90 -27.13 -29.42 -15.70
CA LEU A 90 -27.83 -28.17 -15.93
C LEU A 90 -29.08 -28.44 -16.79
N PRO A 91 -30.23 -27.86 -16.45
CA PRO A 91 -31.40 -27.93 -17.32
C PRO A 91 -31.08 -27.25 -18.66
N ALA A 92 -31.54 -27.83 -19.77
CA ALA A 92 -31.25 -27.35 -21.12
C ALA A 92 -31.61 -25.86 -21.33
N ASN A 93 -32.63 -25.38 -20.62
CA ASN A 93 -33.11 -24.00 -20.68
C ASN A 93 -32.68 -23.13 -19.49
N GLY A 94 -31.83 -23.62 -18.59
CA GLY A 94 -31.45 -22.91 -17.35
C GLY A 94 -31.00 -21.46 -17.56
N PRO A 95 -30.10 -21.17 -18.51
CA PRO A 95 -29.69 -19.79 -18.80
C PRO A 95 -30.84 -18.88 -19.26
N ALA A 96 -31.77 -19.41 -20.06
CA ALA A 96 -32.92 -18.65 -20.56
C ALA A 96 -33.94 -18.40 -19.44
N GLU A 97 -34.17 -19.39 -18.56
CA GLU A 97 -35.04 -19.26 -17.40
C GLU A 97 -34.49 -18.26 -16.37
N ILE A 98 -33.19 -18.31 -16.09
CA ILE A 98 -32.51 -17.33 -15.22
C ILE A 98 -32.63 -15.92 -15.80
N ALA A 99 -32.47 -15.77 -17.11
CA ALA A 99 -32.63 -14.48 -17.78
C ALA A 99 -34.08 -13.96 -17.69
N ALA A 100 -35.07 -14.84 -17.85
CA ALA A 100 -36.48 -14.51 -17.73
C ALA A 100 -36.85 -14.05 -16.31
N VAL A 101 -36.41 -14.78 -15.28
CA VAL A 101 -36.60 -14.39 -13.87
C VAL A 101 -35.92 -13.06 -13.58
N GLY A 102 -34.70 -12.85 -14.09
CA GLY A 102 -34.01 -11.58 -13.94
C GLY A 102 -34.72 -10.42 -14.64
N ALA A 103 -35.39 -10.65 -15.77
CA ALA A 103 -36.20 -9.64 -16.45
C ALA A 103 -37.47 -9.31 -15.65
N GLU A 104 -38.15 -10.32 -15.12
CA GLU A 104 -39.32 -10.16 -14.26
C GLU A 104 -39.00 -9.33 -13.01
N ILE A 105 -37.93 -9.67 -12.30
CA ILE A 105 -37.48 -8.91 -11.13
C ILE A 105 -37.24 -7.45 -11.51
N ARG A 106 -36.47 -7.18 -12.58
CA ARG A 106 -36.20 -5.80 -13.01
C ARG A 106 -37.49 -5.04 -13.35
N GLN A 107 -38.46 -5.72 -13.95
CA GLN A 107 -39.75 -5.12 -14.26
C GLN A 107 -40.54 -4.76 -12.99
N GLN A 108 -40.51 -5.61 -11.96
CA GLN A 108 -41.14 -5.32 -10.66
C GLN A 108 -40.55 -4.07 -9.99
N PHE A 109 -39.26 -3.78 -10.22
CA PHE A 109 -38.57 -2.61 -9.68
C PHE A 109 -38.49 -1.41 -10.66
N ALA A 110 -39.04 -1.52 -11.88
CA ALA A 110 -38.87 -0.48 -12.92
C ALA A 110 -39.54 0.87 -12.57
N GLY A 111 -40.51 0.87 -11.65
CA GLY A 111 -41.15 2.07 -11.12
C GLY A 111 -40.70 2.44 -9.71
N LEU A 112 -39.70 1.74 -9.14
CA LEU A 112 -39.20 2.04 -7.82
C LEU A 112 -38.30 3.28 -7.91
N ASP A 113 -38.71 4.36 -7.26
CA ASP A 113 -37.89 5.55 -7.13
C ASP A 113 -36.73 5.26 -6.16
N LEU A 114 -35.56 4.94 -6.70
CA LEU A 114 -34.32 4.75 -5.92
C LEU A 114 -33.82 6.07 -5.29
N SER A 115 -34.40 7.20 -5.69
CA SER A 115 -34.17 8.50 -5.07
C SER A 115 -35.18 8.83 -3.97
N SER A 116 -36.09 7.91 -3.62
CA SER A 116 -36.97 8.10 -2.48
C SER A 116 -36.10 8.24 -1.23
N ASN A 117 -35.98 9.46 -0.73
CA ASN A 117 -35.37 9.74 0.55
C ASN A 117 -36.23 9.06 1.63
N PHE A 118 -35.93 7.78 1.91
CA PHE A 118 -36.60 6.98 2.94
C PHE A 118 -36.53 7.65 4.31
N LEU A 119 -35.53 8.52 4.50
CA LEU A 119 -35.35 9.37 5.65
C LEU A 119 -35.25 10.82 5.18
N THR A 120 -36.06 11.67 5.80
CA THR A 120 -35.90 13.12 5.75
C THR A 120 -34.58 13.54 6.41
N ASP A 121 -34.07 14.73 6.08
CA ASP A 121 -32.88 15.28 6.73
C ASP A 121 -33.04 15.39 8.27
N ALA A 122 -34.29 15.57 8.73
CA ALA A 122 -34.64 15.57 10.14
C ALA A 122 -34.44 14.18 10.78
N GLU A 123 -34.89 13.12 10.12
CA GLU A 123 -34.69 11.74 10.61
C GLU A 123 -33.22 11.33 10.59
N ILE A 124 -32.47 11.73 9.54
CA ILE A 124 -31.02 11.52 9.47
C ILE A 124 -30.32 12.22 10.65
N THR A 125 -30.73 13.45 10.97
CA THR A 125 -30.17 14.23 12.08
C THR A 125 -30.48 13.58 13.42
N ALA A 126 -31.73 13.15 13.65
CA ALA A 126 -32.12 12.46 14.89
C ALA A 126 -31.33 11.16 15.10
N ILE A 127 -31.09 10.39 14.03
CA ILE A 127 -30.26 9.18 14.09
C ILE A 127 -28.82 9.55 14.46
N ARG A 128 -28.21 10.56 13.82
CA ARG A 128 -26.84 11.01 14.13
C ARG A 128 -26.69 11.43 15.59
N GLU A 129 -27.67 12.16 16.12
CA GLU A 129 -27.65 12.60 17.52
C GLU A 129 -27.76 11.42 18.50
N SER A 130 -28.55 10.40 18.18
CA SER A 130 -28.66 9.20 19.03
C SER A 130 -27.34 8.44 19.20
N PHE A 131 -26.46 8.50 18.19
CA PHE A 131 -25.12 7.89 18.23
C PHE A 131 -24.03 8.83 18.74
N ASN A 132 -24.35 10.10 18.99
CA ASN A 132 -23.40 11.08 19.53
C ASN A 132 -23.28 10.94 21.05
N VAL A 133 -22.82 9.77 21.49
CA VAL A 133 -22.53 9.50 22.91
C VAL A 133 -21.23 10.23 23.29
N PRO A 134 -21.18 10.93 24.44
CA PRO A 134 -19.97 11.57 24.93
C PRO A 134 -18.81 10.58 24.93
N ARG A 135 -17.74 10.89 24.19
CA ARG A 135 -16.52 10.06 24.24
C ARG A 135 -15.98 10.12 25.67
N VAL A 136 -15.60 8.95 26.21
CA VAL A 136 -15.05 8.79 27.58
C VAL A 136 -13.87 9.76 27.88
N THR A 137 -13.23 10.30 26.84
CA THR A 137 -12.13 11.25 26.93
C THR A 137 -12.53 12.72 27.13
N GLN A 138 -13.81 13.09 27.04
CA GLN A 138 -14.24 14.49 27.20
C GLN A 138 -14.33 14.96 28.67
N GLY A 139 -14.42 14.04 29.64
CA GLY A 139 -14.43 14.37 31.07
C GLY A 139 -13.05 14.55 31.72
N LEU A 140 -11.96 14.23 31.02
CA LEU A 140 -10.60 14.21 31.59
C LEU A 140 -9.78 15.49 31.32
N LYS A 141 -10.33 16.49 30.62
CA LYS A 141 -9.63 17.75 30.31
C LYS A 141 -9.62 18.79 31.45
N GLY A 142 -9.96 18.41 32.68
CA GLY A 142 -10.08 19.35 33.82
C GLY A 142 -9.35 18.94 35.10
N GLN A 143 -8.57 17.87 35.11
CA GLN A 143 -7.79 17.45 36.28
C GLN A 143 -6.33 17.21 35.90
N ARG A 144 -5.57 18.27 35.65
CA ARG A 144 -4.12 18.34 35.85
C ARG A 144 -3.73 19.76 36.20
#